data_AF-A0A3G8GS09-F1
#
_entry.id   AF-A0A3G8GS09-F1
#
_cell.length_a   1.000
_cell.length_b   1.000
_cell.length_c   1.000
_cell.angle_alpha   90.00
_cell.angle_beta   90.00
_cell.angle_gamma   90.00
#
_symmetry.space_group_name_H-M   'P 1'
#
loop_
_entity.id
_entity.type
_entity.pdbx_description
1 polymer ?
#
loop_
_entity_poly.entity_id
_entity_poly.type
_entity_poly.pdbx_seq_one_letter_code
_entity_poly.pdbx_strand_id
1 'polypeptide(L)'
;MNYLYFHDEARQTVYRMLSEPRCHAQIHGRGKAQRTTGWYFSTEIEITRADNRLSNGRWVHDVRITPYQIFDVPRYSETEARGYFVRNQTPDGVQISPDEYEELRQKYEKTARNAKAT
;
A
#
# COMPACT_ATOMS: atom_id res chain seq x y z
N MET A 1 0.01 -15.03 1.63
CA MET A 1 -0.39 -13.69 1.14
C MET A 1 0.57 -13.33 0.04
N ASN A 2 0.05 -12.95 -1.13
CA ASN A 2 0.88 -12.60 -2.28
C ASN A 2 1.12 -11.08 -2.29
N TYR A 3 2.36 -10.67 -2.54
CA TYR A 3 2.77 -9.27 -2.55
C TYR A 3 3.26 -8.85 -3.95
N LEU A 4 3.09 -7.57 -4.23
CA LEU A 4 3.75 -6.86 -5.32
C LEU A 4 4.83 -5.96 -4.71
N TYR A 5 5.93 -5.81 -5.44
CA TYR A 5 7.09 -5.04 -5.01
C TYR A 5 7.39 -3.97 -6.05
N PHE A 6 7.66 -2.75 -5.58
CA PHE A 6 7.92 -1.60 -6.45
C PHE A 6 9.20 -0.88 -6.02
N HIS A 7 9.89 -0.32 -7.00
CA HIS A 7 11.08 0.50 -6.78
C HIS A 7 10.94 1.86 -7.46
N ASP A 8 10.95 2.90 -6.64
CA ASP A 8 11.11 4.29 -7.07
C ASP A 8 12.60 4.64 -6.93
N GLU A 9 13.34 4.52 -8.05
CA GLU A 9 14.78 4.79 -8.09
C GLU A 9 15.11 6.25 -7.76
N ALA A 10 14.30 7.19 -8.26
CA ALA A 10 14.52 8.62 -8.08
C ALA A 10 14.45 9.02 -6.60
N ARG A 11 13.56 8.39 -5.83
CA ARG A 11 13.42 8.61 -4.38
C ARG A 11 14.17 7.57 -3.54
N GLN A 12 14.91 6.66 -4.17
CA GLN A 12 15.56 5.53 -3.50
C GLN A 12 14.64 4.84 -2.47
N THR A 13 13.45 4.48 -2.93
CA THR A 13 12.37 3.92 -2.11
C THR A 13 11.89 2.61 -2.70
N VAL A 14 11.71 1.60 -1.85
CA VAL A 14 11.02 0.36 -2.21
C VAL A 14 9.71 0.22 -1.44
N TYR A 15 8.72 -0.35 -2.12
CA TYR A 15 7.39 -0.58 -1.58
C TYR A 15 7.05 -2.07 -1.62
N ARG A 16 6.37 -2.55 -0.59
CA ARG A 16 5.70 -3.86 -0.59
C ARG A 16 4.21 -3.67 -0.38
N MET A 17 3.40 -4.11 -1.33
CA MET A 17 1.94 -3.97 -1.31
C MET A 17 1.27 -5.33 -1.47
N LEU A 18 0.09 -5.53 -0.88
CA LEU A 18 -0.72 -6.72 -1.18
C LEU A 18 -1.09 -6.76 -2.66
N SER A 19 -0.87 -7.91 -3.31
CA SER A 19 -1.26 -8.11 -4.72
C SER A 19 -2.76 -7.98 -4.97
N GLU A 20 -3.56 -8.28 -3.96
CA GLU A 20 -5.00 -8.08 -3.98
C GLU A 20 -5.42 -7.25 -2.76
N PRO A 21 -6.18 -6.16 -2.96
CA PRO A 21 -6.71 -5.39 -1.84
C PRO A 21 -7.77 -6.20 -1.09
N ARG A 22 -7.87 -5.95 0.21
CA ARG A 22 -8.98 -6.46 1.02
C ARG A 22 -10.26 -5.77 0.57
N CYS A 23 -11.33 -6.54 0.41
CA CYS A 23 -12.64 -6.07 0.00
C CYS A 23 -13.69 -6.50 1.03
N HIS A 24 -14.56 -5.57 1.41
CA HIS A 24 -15.72 -5.82 2.27
C HIS A 24 -16.96 -5.18 1.66
N ALA A 25 -18.02 -5.95 1.46
CA ALA A 25 -19.32 -5.42 1.07
C ALA A 25 -19.93 -4.63 2.24
N GLN A 26 -20.36 -3.41 1.98
CA GLN A 26 -21.22 -2.67 2.90
C GLN A 26 -22.66 -3.13 2.68
N ILE A 27 -23.26 -3.69 3.73
CA ILE A 27 -24.61 -4.25 3.68
C ILE A 27 -25.54 -3.37 4.50
N HIS A 28 -26.66 -2.98 3.91
CA HIS A 28 -27.76 -2.32 4.61
C HIS A 28 -28.97 -3.26 4.71
N GLY A 29 -29.65 -3.22 5.86
CA GLY A 29 -30.82 -4.06 6.15
C GLY A 29 -30.54 -5.19 7.14
N ARG A 30 -31.60 -5.92 7.50
CA ARG A 30 -31.54 -7.07 8.41
C ARG A 30 -32.23 -8.27 7.78
N GLY A 31 -31.73 -9.48 8.05
CA GLY A 31 -32.33 -10.73 7.56
C GLY A 31 -32.42 -10.78 6.04
N LYS A 32 -33.59 -11.16 5.50
CA LYS A 32 -33.80 -11.34 4.05
C LYS A 32 -33.81 -10.04 3.23
N ALA A 33 -33.85 -8.87 3.87
CA ALA A 33 -33.85 -7.56 3.21
C ALA A 33 -32.44 -6.94 3.09
N GLN A 34 -31.39 -7.74 3.28
CA GLN A 34 -30.02 -7.27 3.11
C GLN A 34 -29.74 -6.93 1.65
N ARG A 35 -29.19 -5.74 1.42
CA ARG A 35 -28.71 -5.28 0.12
C ARG A 35 -27.31 -4.69 0.27
N THR A 36 -26.45 -4.97 -0.71
CA THR A 36 -25.16 -4.30 -0.80
C THR A 36 -25.37 -2.84 -1.19
N THR A 37 -24.85 -1.93 -0.38
CA THR A 37 -24.92 -0.48 -0.61
C THR A 37 -23.57 0.10 -1.04
N GLY A 38 -22.49 -0.65 -0.88
CA GLY A 38 -21.17 -0.20 -1.28
C GLY A 38 -20.09 -1.25 -1.09
N TRP A 39 -18.88 -0.87 -1.45
CA TRP A 39 -17.68 -1.70 -1.38
C TRP A 39 -16.58 -0.91 -0.67
N TYR A 40 -16.06 -1.47 0.42
CA TYR A 40 -14.89 -0.95 1.12
C TYR A 40 -13.65 -1.71 0.66
N PHE A 41 -12.67 -0.99 0.13
CA PHE A 41 -11.36 -1.53 -0.24
C PHE A 41 -10.27 -0.98 0.65
N SER A 42 -9.28 -1.81 1.01
CA SER A 42 -8.06 -1.38 1.69
C SER A 42 -6.86 -2.23 1.29
N THR A 43 -5.67 -1.67 1.39
CA THR A 43 -4.41 -2.41 1.21
C THR A 43 -3.39 -1.93 2.24
N GLU A 44 -2.41 -2.76 2.57
CA GLU A 44 -1.25 -2.35 3.38
C GLU A 44 -0.06 -2.17 2.45
N ILE A 45 0.64 -1.05 2.61
CA ILE A 45 1.85 -0.72 1.87
C ILE A 45 2.96 -0.47 2.88
N GLU A 46 4.00 -1.31 2.84
CA GLU A 46 5.25 -1.05 3.57
C GLU A 46 6.21 -0.26 2.71
N ILE A 47 6.97 0.63 3.35
CA ILE A 47 7.80 1.64 2.68
C ILE A 47 9.20 1.59 3.32
N THR A 48 10.22 1.38 2.48
CA THR A 48 11.62 1.50 2.90
C THR A 48 12.31 2.54 2.02
N ARG A 49 12.78 3.62 2.65
CA ARG A 49 13.49 4.71 1.97
C ARG A 49 14.93 4.80 2.46
N ALA A 50 15.86 5.11 1.56
CA ALA A 50 17.27 5.29 1.90
C ALA A 50 17.54 6.52 2.79
N ASP A 51 16.66 7.53 2.72
CA ASP A 51 16.75 8.80 3.44
C ASP A 51 15.95 8.84 4.75
N ASN A 52 15.24 7.75 5.10
CA ASN A 52 14.42 7.75 6.29
C ASN A 52 15.29 7.73 7.56
N ARG A 53 14.89 8.50 8.58
CA ARG A 53 15.61 8.58 9.85
C ARG A 53 14.63 8.70 11.01
N LEU A 54 15.09 8.33 12.20
CA LEU A 54 14.35 8.62 13.43
C LEU A 54 14.70 10.04 13.88
N SER A 55 13.68 10.87 14.08
CA SER A 55 13.77 12.16 14.74
C SER A 55 12.82 12.14 15.93
N ASN A 56 13.33 12.40 17.14
CA ASN A 56 12.54 12.39 18.38
C ASN A 56 11.71 11.11 18.58
N GLY A 57 12.31 9.94 18.29
CA GLY A 57 11.66 8.63 18.43
C GLY A 57 10.60 8.31 17.37
N ARG A 58 10.43 9.15 16.34
CA ARG A 58 9.50 8.92 15.23
C ARG A 58 10.24 8.90 13.90
N TRP A 59 9.77 8.08 12.96
CA TRP A 59 10.29 8.13 11.60
C TRP A 59 9.90 9.44 10.92
N VAL A 60 10.83 10.03 10.18
CA VAL A 60 10.59 11.27 9.42
C VAL A 60 9.63 11.00 8.25
N HIS A 61 9.73 9.82 7.64
CA HIS A 61 8.81 9.36 6.61
C HIS A 61 8.07 8.10 7.08
N ASP A 62 6.86 7.92 6.59
CA ASP A 62 6.06 6.73 6.90
C ASP A 62 6.81 5.46 6.45
N VAL A 63 6.80 4.45 7.32
CA VAL A 63 7.31 3.09 7.03
C VAL A 63 6.18 2.13 6.65
N ARG A 64 4.93 2.55 6.87
CA ARG A 64 3.73 1.79 6.54
C ARG A 64 2.54 2.75 6.40
N ILE A 65 1.72 2.51 5.39
CA ILE A 65 0.41 3.17 5.22
C ILE A 65 -0.66 2.12 4.89
N THR A 66 -1.92 2.44 5.23
CA THR A 66 -3.08 1.60 4.95
C THR A 66 -4.15 2.41 4.24
N PRO A 67 -3.99 2.71 2.94
CA PRO A 67 -5.01 3.43 2.20
C PRO A 67 -6.30 2.61 2.12
N TYR A 68 -7.43 3.31 2.15
CA TYR A 68 -8.75 2.74 2.01
C TYR A 68 -9.67 3.67 1.22
N GLN A 69 -10.65 3.10 0.53
CA GLN A 69 -11.69 3.85 -0.17
C GLN A 69 -13.03 3.09 -0.11
N ILE A 70 -14.11 3.85 -0.14
CA ILE A 70 -15.48 3.34 -0.19
C ILE A 70 -16.10 3.73 -1.53
N PHE A 71 -16.81 2.78 -2.15
CA PHE A 71 -17.50 2.98 -3.42
C PHE A 71 -18.97 2.62 -3.28
N ASP A 72 -19.86 3.56 -3.59
CA ASP A 72 -21.30 3.36 -3.43
C ASP A 72 -21.93 2.62 -4.62
N VAL A 73 -22.95 1.81 -4.33
CA VAL A 73 -23.86 1.20 -5.31
C VAL A 73 -25.03 2.17 -5.56
N PRO A 74 -25.53 2.31 -6.81
CA PRO A 74 -25.18 1.54 -8.01
C PRO A 74 -24.05 2.17 -8.84
N ARG A 75 -23.36 3.19 -8.34
CA ARG A 75 -22.37 3.95 -9.12
C ARG A 75 -21.18 3.09 -9.56
N TYR A 76 -20.78 2.12 -8.74
CA TYR A 76 -19.70 1.20 -9.06
C TYR A 76 -20.11 -0.25 -8.82
N SER A 77 -19.81 -1.13 -9.77
CA SER A 77 -19.69 -2.57 -9.50
C SER A 77 -18.44 -2.85 -8.66
N GLU A 78 -18.37 -4.04 -8.04
CA GLU A 78 -17.19 -4.45 -7.27
C GLU A 78 -15.91 -4.41 -8.14
N THR A 79 -15.99 -4.91 -9.39
CA THR A 79 -14.86 -4.97 -10.31
C THR A 79 -14.36 -3.59 -10.70
N GLU A 80 -15.27 -2.65 -10.99
CA GLU A 80 -14.90 -1.26 -11.31
C GLU A 80 -14.29 -0.54 -10.11
N ALA A 81 -14.88 -0.72 -8.93
CA ALA A 81 -14.37 -0.16 -7.67
C ALA A 81 -12.97 -0.71 -7.36
N ARG A 82 -12.75 -2.02 -7.51
CA ARG A 82 -11.44 -2.66 -7.33
C ARG A 82 -10.41 -2.12 -8.31
N GLY A 83 -10.74 -2.04 -9.60
CA GLY A 83 -9.83 -1.52 -10.62
C GLY A 83 -9.46 -0.06 -10.37
N TYR A 84 -10.43 0.77 -9.97
CA TYR A 84 -10.18 2.16 -9.59
C TYR A 84 -9.29 2.26 -8.35
N PHE A 85 -9.56 1.46 -7.32
CA PHE A 85 -8.76 1.45 -6.10
C PHE A 85 -7.31 1.06 -6.39
N VAL A 86 -7.08 -0.08 -7.07
CA VAL A 86 -5.73 -0.55 -7.39
C VAL A 86 -4.96 0.51 -8.19
N ARG A 87 -5.55 1.05 -9.26
CA ARG A 87 -4.89 2.07 -10.09
C ARG A 87 -4.45 3.31 -9.31
N ASN A 88 -5.19 3.73 -8.29
CA ASN A 88 -4.87 4.92 -7.50
C ASN A 88 -3.99 4.66 -6.28
N GLN A 89 -3.90 3.40 -5.83
CA GLN A 89 -3.12 3.05 -4.64
C GLN A 89 -1.84 2.27 -4.96
N THR A 90 -1.61 1.87 -6.21
CA THR A 90 -0.32 1.35 -6.65
C THR A 90 0.76 2.42 -6.46
N PRO A 91 1.85 2.12 -5.74
CA PRO A 91 2.96 3.05 -5.55
C PRO A 91 3.60 3.49 -6.87
N ASP A 92 4.23 4.67 -6.86
CA ASP A 92 5.12 5.08 -7.94
C ASP A 92 6.29 4.09 -8.10
N GLY A 93 6.82 3.99 -9.31
CA GLY A 93 8.01 3.20 -9.61
C GLY A 93 7.75 1.98 -10.51
N VAL A 94 8.80 1.18 -10.68
CA VAL A 94 8.77 -0.03 -11.52
C VAL A 94 8.50 -1.25 -10.64
N GLN A 95 7.66 -2.17 -11.12
CA GLN A 95 7.46 -3.43 -10.43
C GLN A 95 8.72 -4.30 -10.54
N ILE A 96 9.20 -4.81 -9.42
CA ILE A 96 10.44 -5.60 -9.32
C ILE A 96 10.17 -6.99 -8.75
N SER A 97 11.18 -7.85 -8.82
CA SER A 97 11.12 -9.19 -8.25
C SER A 97 11.20 -9.17 -6.71
N PRO A 98 10.75 -10.23 -6.02
CA PRO A 98 10.91 -10.35 -4.57
C PRO A 98 12.39 -10.34 -4.12
N ASP A 99 13.28 -10.94 -4.91
CA ASP A 99 14.70 -11.02 -4.59
C ASP A 99 15.37 -9.65 -4.70
N GLU A 100 15.11 -8.94 -5.80
CA GLU A 100 15.56 -7.56 -6.01
C GLU A 100 15.03 -6.60 -4.94
N TYR A 101 13.77 -6.79 -4.52
CA TYR A 101 13.20 -6.02 -3.42
C TYR A 101 13.97 -6.20 -2.12
N GLU A 102 14.32 -7.44 -1.77
CA GLU A 102 15.03 -7.71 -0.53
C GLU A 102 16.45 -7.13 -0.54
N GLU A 103 17.16 -7.22 -1.68
CA GLU A 103 18.47 -6.60 -1.87
C GLU A 103 18.41 -5.07 -1.69
N LEU A 104 17.48 -4.42 -2.37
CA LEU A 104 17.29 -2.95 -2.30
C LEU A 104 16.83 -2.52 -0.90
N ARG A 105 15.92 -3.27 -0.28
CA ARG A 105 15.44 -3.01 1.09
C ARG A 105 16.61 -3.00 2.07
N GLN A 106 17.45 -4.03 2.05
CA GLN A 106 18.62 -4.11 2.93
C GLN A 106 19.62 -2.97 2.67
N LYS A 107 19.87 -2.65 1.39
CA LYS A 107 20.72 -1.52 1.00
C LYS A 107 20.20 -0.21 1.57
N TYR A 108 18.91 0.08 1.40
CA TYR A 108 18.28 1.33 1.85
C TYR A 108 18.17 1.41 3.37
N GLU A 109 17.85 0.32 4.06
CA GLU A 109 17.89 0.28 5.53
C GLU A 109 19.29 0.56 6.06
N LYS A 110 20.35 0.05 5.42
CA LYS A 110 21.74 0.34 5.78
C LYS A 110 22.09 1.81 5.57
N THR A 111 21.70 2.39 4.44
CA THR A 111 21.88 3.83 4.15
C THR A 111 21.17 4.71 5.19
N ALA A 112 19.90 4.41 5.47
CA ALA A 112 19.07 5.11 6.44
C ALA A 112 19.67 5.09 7.86
N ARG A 113 20.25 3.96 8.27
CA ARG A 113 20.95 3.83 9.56
C ARG A 113 22.21 4.69 9.63
N ASN A 114 22.98 4.75 8.54
CA ASN A 114 24.22 5.53 8.48
C ASN A 114 23.96 7.05 8.42
N ALA A 115 22.81 7.48 7.88
CA ALA A 115 22.43 8.89 7.82
C ALA A 115 22.16 9.54 9.21
N LYS A 116 22.10 8.75 10.29
CA LYS A 116 21.93 9.25 11.67
C LYS A 116 23.21 9.75 12.33
N ALA A 117 24.39 9.59 11.70
CA ALA A 117 25.68 9.80 12.35
C ALA A 117 26.33 11.18 12.11
N THR A 118 25.57 12.19 11.67
CA THR A 118 26.06 13.58 11.48
C THR A 118 25.13 14.56 12.16
#